data_AF-A0A7S2X140-F1
#
_entry.id   AF-A0A7S2X140-F1
#
_cell.length_a   1.000
_cell.length_b   1.000
_cell.length_c   1.000
_cell.angle_alpha   90.00
_cell.angle_beta   90.00
_cell.angle_gamma   90.00
#
_symmetry.space_group_name_H-M   'P 1'
#
loop_
_entity.id
_entity.type
_entity.pdbx_description
1 polymer ?
#
loop_
_entity_poly.entity_id
_entity_poly.type
_entity_poly.pdbx_seq_one_letter_code
_entity_poly.pdbx_strand_id
1 'polypeptide(L)'
;SVDLGRWSHVSFVCSDTKKALFLDGVLVGLAATFPDDAAGATGEDNTIVIGSPATQHGRFLLDEVQIHNRELDQHEIIQTMNSKYEDGAIGKYLAHHKQQGPHYDYSWEL
;
A
#
# COMPACT_ATOMS: atom_id res chain seq x y z
N SER A 1 -0.50 5.55 15.15
CA SER A 1 -0.07 6.76 14.40
C SER A 1 1.22 6.43 13.68
N VAL A 2 1.51 7.11 12.57
CA VAL A 2 2.80 6.98 11.85
C VAL A 2 3.78 8.00 12.42
N ASP A 3 5.03 7.61 12.63
CA ASP A 3 6.10 8.52 13.04
C ASP A 3 6.61 9.31 11.83
N LEU A 4 6.63 10.65 11.95
CA LEU A 4 7.15 11.50 10.87
C LEU A 4 8.68 11.38 10.76
N GLY A 5 9.19 11.43 9.53
CA GLY A 5 10.63 11.39 9.24
C GLY A 5 11.25 10.00 9.32
N ARG A 6 10.44 8.95 9.45
CA ARG A 6 10.87 7.54 9.43
C ARG A 6 10.08 6.78 8.38
N TRP A 7 10.70 5.75 7.79
CA TRP A 7 9.98 4.79 6.97
C TRP A 7 9.06 3.95 7.86
N SER A 8 7.81 3.81 7.42
CA SER A 8 6.83 2.88 7.99
C SER A 8 6.25 2.03 6.88
N HIS A 9 6.00 0.76 7.17
CA HIS A 9 5.32 -0.14 6.26
C HIS A 9 3.82 -0.14 6.55
N VAL A 10 2.99 0.09 5.54
CA VAL A 10 1.53 0.13 5.68
C VAL A 10 0.91 -0.91 4.74
N SER A 11 0.01 -1.74 5.26
CA SER A 11 -0.74 -2.69 4.45
C SER A 11 -2.23 -2.60 4.73
N PHE A 12 -3.02 -2.56 3.67
CA PHE A 12 -4.47 -2.63 3.72
C PHE A 12 -4.94 -3.93 3.06
N VAL A 13 -5.65 -4.76 3.81
CA VAL A 13 -6.23 -6.02 3.33
C VAL A 13 -7.74 -5.85 3.29
N CYS A 14 -8.34 -6.10 2.14
CA CYS A 14 -9.79 -6.07 1.94
C CYS A 14 -10.27 -7.39 1.35
N SER A 15 -11.45 -7.79 1.78
CA SER A 15 -12.16 -8.98 1.33
C SER A 15 -13.66 -8.74 1.41
N ASP A 16 -14.45 -9.75 1.08
CA ASP A 16 -15.90 -9.68 1.21
C ASP A 16 -16.36 -9.63 2.68
N THR A 17 -15.54 -10.09 3.63
CA THR A 17 -15.93 -10.25 5.05
C THR A 17 -15.13 -9.42 6.05
N LYS A 18 -13.95 -8.91 5.67
CA LYS A 18 -13.09 -8.08 6.52
C LYS A 18 -12.30 -7.02 5.75
N LYS A 19 -12.05 -5.91 6.44
CA LYS A 19 -11.01 -4.89 6.15
C LYS A 19 -10.03 -4.85 7.32
N ALA A 20 -8.74 -4.95 7.04
CA ALA A 20 -7.68 -4.89 8.05
C ALA A 20 -6.58 -3.91 7.64
N LEU A 21 -6.11 -3.12 8.60
CA LEU A 21 -4.99 -2.19 8.44
C LEU A 21 -3.84 -2.64 9.32
N PHE A 22 -2.65 -2.75 8.72
CA PHE A 22 -1.41 -3.10 9.39
C PHE A 22 -0.41 -1.94 9.29
N LEU A 23 0.28 -1.66 10.39
CA LEU A 23 1.39 -0.72 10.47
C LEU A 23 2.60 -1.49 11.00
N ASP A 24 3.70 -1.48 10.25
CA ASP A 24 4.95 -2.19 10.56
C ASP A 24 4.72 -3.69 10.88
N GLY A 25 3.79 -4.31 10.14
CA GLY A 25 3.40 -5.71 10.30
C GLY A 25 2.45 -6.01 11.46
N VAL A 26 2.03 -5.00 12.23
CA VAL A 26 1.10 -5.14 13.37
C VAL A 26 -0.30 -4.71 12.98
N LEU A 27 -1.32 -5.51 13.31
CA LEU A 27 -2.72 -5.15 13.10
C LEU A 27 -3.10 -3.95 13.98
N VAL A 28 -3.51 -2.84 13.35
CA VAL A 28 -3.89 -1.59 14.04
C VAL A 28 -5.35 -1.18 13.78
N GLY A 29 -6.03 -1.85 12.86
CA GLY A 29 -7.45 -1.63 12.60
C GLY A 29 -8.09 -2.86 11.97
N LEU A 30 -9.30 -3.19 12.41
CA LEU A 30 -10.08 -4.30 11.89
C LEU A 30 -11.55 -3.90 11.86
N ALA A 31 -12.20 -4.14 10.73
CA ALA A 31 -13.63 -3.98 10.55
C ALA A 31 -14.19 -5.19 9.80
N ALA A 32 -15.39 -5.63 10.18
CA ALA A 32 -16.16 -6.54 9.34
C ALA A 32 -16.65 -5.79 8.11
N THR A 33 -16.72 -6.47 6.96
CA THR A 33 -17.37 -5.94 5.76
C THR A 33 -18.62 -6.73 5.44
N PHE A 34 -19.55 -6.05 4.78
CA PHE A 34 -20.69 -6.66 4.13
C PHE A 34 -20.40 -6.77 2.62
N PRO A 35 -21.11 -7.62 1.86
CA PRO A 35 -20.87 -7.81 0.43
C PRO A 35 -20.90 -6.51 -0.40
N ASP A 36 -21.72 -5.53 0.00
CA ASP A 36 -21.80 -4.20 -0.64
C ASP A 36 -20.68 -3.24 -0.22
N ASP A 37 -19.84 -3.68 0.71
CA ASP A 37 -18.77 -2.93 1.37
C ASP A 37 -17.38 -3.40 0.92
N ALA A 38 -17.32 -4.44 0.05
CA ALA A 38 -16.11 -4.77 -0.69
C ALA A 38 -15.69 -3.50 -1.42
N ALA A 39 -14.49 -2.98 -1.10
CA ALA A 39 -13.98 -1.74 -1.68
C ALA A 39 -14.13 -1.86 -3.19
N GLY A 40 -15.12 -1.12 -3.76
CA GLY A 40 -15.64 -1.33 -5.10
C GLY A 40 -14.50 -1.65 -6.04
N ALA A 41 -14.33 -2.96 -6.29
CA ALA A 41 -13.15 -3.51 -6.91
C ALA A 41 -13.02 -2.77 -8.22
N THR A 42 -11.96 -1.97 -8.36
CA THR A 42 -11.61 -1.15 -9.52
C THR A 42 -12.45 -1.54 -10.73
N GLY A 43 -13.62 -0.90 -10.90
CA GLY A 43 -14.43 -1.11 -12.09
C GLY A 43 -13.55 -0.84 -13.30
N GLU A 44 -13.88 -1.41 -14.45
CA GLU A 44 -13.04 -1.34 -15.66
C GLU A 44 -12.64 0.10 -16.06
N ASP A 45 -13.34 1.12 -15.52
CA ASP A 45 -13.12 2.54 -15.74
C ASP A 45 -12.29 3.27 -14.66
N ASN A 46 -11.86 2.61 -13.57
CA ASN A 46 -11.16 3.27 -12.46
C ASN A 46 -9.64 3.17 -12.58
N THR A 47 -8.99 4.31 -12.79
CA THR A 47 -7.51 4.42 -12.77
C THR A 47 -7.00 4.41 -11.33
N ILE A 48 -6.04 3.53 -11.03
CA ILE A 48 -5.30 3.56 -9.76
C ILE A 48 -4.33 4.74 -9.78
N VAL A 49 -4.50 5.67 -8.84
CA VAL A 49 -3.61 6.81 -8.65
C VAL A 49 -2.94 6.69 -7.29
N ILE A 50 -1.61 6.78 -7.27
CA ILE A 50 -0.78 6.81 -6.06
C ILE A 50 -0.22 8.23 -5.92
N GLY A 51 -0.22 8.79 -4.71
CA GLY A 51 0.42 10.09 -4.46
C GLY A 51 -0.49 11.32 -4.61
N SER A 52 -1.70 11.19 -5.15
CA SER A 52 -2.56 12.34 -5.43
C SER A 52 -4.04 11.98 -5.61
N PRO A 53 -4.89 12.06 -4.59
CA PRO A 53 -6.29 12.37 -4.84
C PRO A 53 -6.37 13.83 -5.32
N ALA A 54 -7.24 14.10 -6.31
CA ALA A 54 -7.33 15.33 -7.11
C ALA A 54 -7.31 16.69 -6.36
N THR A 55 -7.46 16.71 -5.04
CA THR A 55 -7.50 17.93 -4.21
C THR A 55 -6.75 17.83 -2.88
N GLN A 56 -6.11 16.69 -2.54
CA GLN A 56 -5.43 16.48 -1.26
C GLN A 56 -4.05 15.84 -1.47
N HIS A 57 -3.05 16.68 -1.72
CA HIS A 57 -1.67 16.21 -1.85
C HIS A 57 -1.02 16.12 -0.46
N GLY A 58 -0.61 14.91 -0.07
CA GLY A 58 0.27 14.72 1.08
C GLY A 58 1.74 14.82 0.63
N ARG A 59 2.61 15.35 1.51
CA ARG A 59 4.07 15.25 1.31
C ARG A 59 4.55 13.96 1.97
N PHE A 60 4.83 12.95 1.16
CA PHE A 60 5.34 11.67 1.60
C PHE A 60 6.26 11.07 0.54
N LEU A 61 7.13 10.17 0.98
CA LEU A 61 7.90 9.28 0.11
C LEU A 61 7.22 7.92 0.10
N LEU A 62 7.21 7.25 -1.05
CA LEU A 62 6.72 5.89 -1.20
C LEU A 62 7.80 5.06 -1.87
N ASP A 63 7.98 3.84 -1.40
CA ASP A 63 8.80 2.85 -2.06
C ASP A 63 8.15 1.47 -1.88
N GLU A 64 8.52 0.53 -2.74
CA GLU A 64 8.05 -0.87 -2.72
C GLU A 64 6.51 -1.01 -2.70
N VAL A 65 5.80 -0.18 -3.48
CA VAL A 65 4.32 -0.25 -3.56
C VAL A 65 3.91 -1.52 -4.29
N GLN A 66 3.03 -2.30 -3.67
CA GLN A 66 2.59 -3.61 -4.16
C GLN A 66 1.07 -3.75 -4.06
N ILE A 67 0.46 -4.39 -5.07
CA ILE A 67 -0.98 -4.69 -5.10
C ILE A 67 -1.18 -6.18 -5.33
N HIS A 68 -2.06 -6.81 -4.55
CA HIS A 68 -2.39 -8.23 -4.64
C HIS A 68 -3.84 -8.44 -5.06
N ASN A 69 -4.11 -9.55 -5.74
CA ASN A 69 -5.47 -10.00 -6.05
C ASN A 69 -6.05 -10.96 -5.00
N ARG A 70 -5.41 -11.06 -3.83
CA ARG A 70 -5.83 -11.91 -2.72
C ARG A 70 -5.53 -11.23 -1.40
N GLU A 71 -6.17 -11.74 -0.36
CA GLU A 71 -5.80 -11.40 1.01
C GLU A 71 -4.42 -11.94 1.34
N LEU A 72 -3.58 -11.09 1.95
CA LEU A 72 -2.39 -11.53 2.65
C LEU A 72 -2.70 -11.73 4.13
N ASP A 73 -2.13 -12.78 4.72
CA ASP A 73 -2.10 -12.91 6.17
C ASP A 73 -0.98 -12.06 6.81
N GLN A 74 -0.99 -11.96 8.14
CA GLN A 74 -0.02 -11.14 8.87
C GLN A 74 1.42 -11.65 8.69
N HIS A 75 1.63 -12.96 8.57
CA HIS A 75 2.95 -13.53 8.38
C HIS A 75 3.49 -13.17 6.99
N GLU A 76 2.66 -13.27 5.95
CA GLU A 76 3.00 -12.85 4.59
C GLU A 76 3.34 -11.36 4.53
N ILE A 77 2.55 -10.51 5.22
CA ILE A 77 2.83 -9.07 5.34
C ILE A 77 4.21 -8.81 5.96
N ILE A 78 4.55 -9.49 7.05
CA ILE A 78 5.86 -9.35 7.71
C ILE A 78 6.99 -9.83 6.78
N GLN A 79 6.78 -10.91 6.04
CA GLN A 79 7.78 -11.40 5.09
C GLN A 79 7.99 -10.42 3.94
N THR A 80 6.92 -9.92 3.33
CA THR A 80 6.97 -8.93 2.25
C THR A 80 7.68 -7.65 2.70
N MET A 81 7.37 -7.14 3.90
CA MET A 81 8.02 -5.95 4.47
C MET A 81 9.55 -6.09 4.60
N ASN A 82 10.03 -7.30 4.92
CA ASN A 82 11.44 -7.55 5.21
C ASN A 82 12.22 -8.10 4.00
N SER A 83 11.53 -8.47 2.92
CA SER A 83 12.15 -9.06 1.75
C SER A 83 12.57 -7.97 0.78
N LYS A 84 13.78 -8.10 0.21
CA LYS A 84 14.10 -7.40 -1.03
C LYS A 84 13.25 -8.04 -2.12
N TYR A 85 12.62 -7.23 -2.97
CA TYR A 85 11.93 -7.76 -4.15
C TYR A 85 12.92 -8.59 -4.98
N GLU A 86 12.70 -9.90 -4.99
CA GLU A 86 13.35 -10.84 -5.90
C GLU A 86 12.22 -11.33 -6.82
N ASP A 87 12.38 -11.13 -8.13
CA ASP A 87 11.35 -11.48 -9.11
C ASP A 87 10.93 -12.96 -8.93
N GLY A 88 9.71 -13.19 -8.44
CA GLY A 88 9.17 -14.52 -8.14
C GLY A 88 9.12 -14.94 -6.65
N ALA A 89 9.53 -14.10 -5.69
CA ALA A 89 9.37 -14.38 -4.27
C ALA A 89 8.01 -13.87 -3.72
N ILE A 90 7.27 -14.78 -3.07
CA ILE A 90 6.03 -14.60 -2.29
C ILE A 90 4.90 -13.78 -2.95
N GLY A 91 3.84 -14.46 -3.39
CA GLY A 91 2.59 -13.84 -3.83
C GLY A 91 2.73 -13.09 -5.16
N LYS A 92 2.07 -13.59 -6.21
CA LYS A 92 2.07 -12.92 -7.51
C LYS A 92 1.33 -11.59 -7.41
N TYR A 93 2.08 -10.49 -7.23
CA TYR A 93 1.55 -9.13 -7.22
C TYR A 93 0.96 -8.78 -8.60
N LEU A 94 -0.14 -8.04 -8.62
CA LEU A 94 -0.72 -7.46 -9.84
C LEU A 94 0.10 -6.28 -10.35
N ALA A 95 0.76 -5.54 -9.46
CA ALA A 95 1.61 -4.41 -9.76
C ALA A 95 2.67 -4.21 -8.67
N HIS A 96 3.86 -3.77 -9.07
CA HIS A 96 4.97 -3.39 -8.19
C HIS A 96 5.62 -2.09 -8.69
N HIS A 97 5.92 -1.16 -7.78
CA HIS A 97 6.67 0.04 -8.08
C HIS A 97 7.74 0.27 -7.01
N LYS A 98 8.97 0.50 -7.47
CA LYS A 98 10.12 0.90 -6.66
C LYS A 98 10.64 2.25 -7.14
N GLN A 99 10.88 3.17 -6.22
CA GLN A 99 11.47 4.46 -6.58
C GLN A 99 12.93 4.26 -6.99
N GLN A 100 13.29 4.67 -8.21
CA GLN A 100 14.68 4.58 -8.71
C GLN A 100 15.47 5.86 -8.38
N GLY A 101 16.45 5.75 -7.47
CA GLY A 101 17.47 6.78 -7.21
C GLY A 101 16.98 8.07 -6.53
N PRO A 102 17.90 8.93 -6.04
CA PRO A 102 17.52 10.17 -5.39
C PRO A 102 16.86 11.11 -6.40
N HIS A 103 15.62 11.50 -6.10
CA HIS A 103 14.94 12.59 -6.79
C HIS A 103 15.65 13.88 -6.40
N TYR A 104 16.27 14.58 -7.34
CA TYR A 104 16.78 15.92 -7.09
C TYR A 104 15.59 16.82 -6.77
N ASP A 105 15.59 17.41 -5.57
CA ASP A 105 14.61 18.41 -5.17
C ASP A 105 14.81 19.65 -6.06
N TYR A 106 13.91 19.88 -7.01
CA TYR A 106 13.82 21.19 -7.65
C TYR A 106 13.03 22.10 -6.70
N SER A 107 13.74 22.78 -5.81
CA SER A 107 13.19 23.90 -5.06
C SER A 107 12.81 25.00 -6.04
N TRP A 108 11.52 25.26 -6.21
CA TRP A 108 11.06 26.56 -6.70
C TRP A 108 11.09 27.52 -5.51
N GLU A 109 12.05 28.44 -5.52
CA GLU A 109 11.96 29.64 -4.70
C GLU A 109 10.85 30.51 -5.28
N LEU A 110 9.88 30.91 -4.45
CA LEU A 110 8.92 31.98 -4.76
C LEU A 110 9.53 33.35 -4.45
#